data_AF-A0AA48GM17-F1
#
_entry.id   AF-A0AA48GM17-F1
#
_cell.length_a   1.000
_cell.length_b   1.000
_cell.length_c   1.000
_cell.angle_alpha   90.00
_cell.angle_beta   90.00
_cell.angle_gamma   90.00
#
_symmetry.space_group_name_H-M   'P 1'
#
loop_
_entity.id
_entity.type
_entity.pdbx_description
1 polymer ?
#
loop_
_entity_poly.entity_id
_entity_poly.type
_entity_poly.pdbx_seq_one_letter_code
_entity_poly.pdbx_strand_id
1 'polypeptide(L)' 'MSERLLRVTAPHFVAGAVWTFKGNAWVCTEAAPILRWMVGLGAVAMAHRRPKLERKGWRFEWL' A
#
# COMPACT_ATOMS: atom_id res chain seq x y z
N MET A 1 1.97 12.13 14.84
CA MET A 1 1.66 10.82 14.20
C MET A 1 2.59 10.66 13.02
N SER A 2 3.22 9.50 12.84
CA SER A 2 4.12 9.26 11.72
C SER A 2 3.33 8.66 10.56
N GLU A 3 3.44 9.28 9.39
CA GLU A 3 2.77 8.87 8.16
C GLU A 3 3.80 8.52 7.07
N ARG A 4 3.43 7.60 6.19
CA ARG A 4 4.19 7.20 5.01
C ARG A 4 3.27 7.06 3.81
N LEU A 5 3.75 7.48 2.66
CA LEU A 5 3.02 7.36 1.41
C LEU A 5 3.53 6.14 0.65
N LEU A 6 2.60 5.36 0.12
CA LEU A 6 2.88 4.26 -0.78
C LEU A 6 2.39 4.64 -2.17
N ARG A 7 3.28 4.66 -3.15
CA ARG A 7 2.95 4.76 -4.56
C ARG A 7 2.83 3.36 -5.16
N VAL A 8 1.74 3.11 -5.87
CA VAL A 8 1.50 1.90 -6.64
C VAL A 8 1.41 2.26 -8.11
N THR A 9 2.30 1.69 -8.92
CA THR A 9 2.33 1.87 -10.37
C THR A 9 1.95 0.57 -11.04
N ALA A 10 0.87 0.59 -11.82
CA ALA A 10 0.39 -0.53 -12.62
C ALA A 10 0.36 -0.13 -14.10
N PRO A 11 0.20 -1.08 -15.05
CA PRO A 11 0.21 -0.76 -16.48
C PRO A 11 -0.81 0.32 -16.91
N HIS A 12 -1.91 0.48 -16.18
CA HIS A 12 -3.01 1.38 -16.55
C HIS A 12 -3.33 2.45 -15.50
N PHE A 13 -2.60 2.51 -14.39
CA PHE A 13 -2.85 3.51 -13.35
C PHE A 13 -1.63 3.74 -12.45
N VAL A 14 -1.60 4.92 -11.85
CA VAL A 14 -0.76 5.24 -10.70
C VAL A 14 -1.67 5.67 -9.57
N ALA A 15 -1.51 5.08 -8.39
CA ALA A 15 -2.38 5.32 -7.25
C ALA A 15 -1.57 5.38 -5.94
N GLY A 16 -2.06 6.19 -5.00
CA GLY A 16 -1.46 6.37 -3.68
C GLY A 16 -2.24 5.69 -2.56
N ALA A 17 -1.52 5.32 -1.50
CA ALA A 17 -2.10 4.94 -0.22
C ALA A 17 -1.31 5.57 0.94
N VAL A 18 -2.02 5.99 1.99
CA VAL A 18 -1.46 6.54 3.22
C VAL A 18 -1.37 5.43 4.25
N TRP A 19 -0.22 5.35 4.90
CA TRP A 19 0.07 4.43 5.99
C TRP A 19 0.41 5.23 7.23
N THR A 20 -0.22 4.89 8.35
CA THR A 20 0.03 5.53 9.64
C THR A 20 0.64 4.53 10.60
N PHE A 21 1.64 4.96 11.38
CA PHE A 21 2.21 4.14 12.44
C PHE A 21 1.30 4.19 13.68
N LYS A 22 0.69 3.07 14.05
CA LYS A 22 -0.21 2.94 15.20
C LYS A 22 0.27 1.84 16.15
N GLY A 23 0.47 2.17 17.42
CA GLY A 23 0.98 1.27 18.44
C GLY A 23 2.42 0.85 18.15
N ASN A 24 2.59 -0.19 17.33
CA ASN A 24 3.87 -0.71 16.91
C ASN A 24 3.87 -1.22 15.46
N ALA A 25 2.89 -0.82 14.65
CA ALA A 25 2.73 -1.31 13.29
C ALA A 25 2.29 -0.21 12.32
N TRP A 26 2.76 -0.29 11.08
CA TRP A 26 2.23 0.48 9.96
C TRP A 26 0.93 -0.14 9.49
N VAL A 27 -0.12 0.68 9.46
CA VAL A 27 -1.46 0.30 8.99
C VAL A 27 -1.90 1.28 7.90
N CYS A 28 -2.42 0.77 6.80
CA CYS A 28 -3.00 1.60 5.76
C CYS A 28 -4.30 2.23 6.27
N THR A 29 -4.36 3.55 6.30
CA THR A 29 -5.50 4.31 6.83
C THR A 29 -6.35 4.87 5.70
N GLU A 30 -5.72 5.28 4.60
CA GLU A 30 -6.38 5.84 3.44
C GLU A 30 -5.77 5.28 2.16
N ALA A 31 -6.58 5.14 1.12
CA ALA A 31 -6.12 4.68 -0.18
C ALA A 31 -7.03 5.19 -1.30
N ALA A 32 -6.44 5.38 -2.49
CA ALA A 32 -7.21 5.65 -3.70
C ALA A 32 -8.27 4.54 -3.93
N PRO A 33 -9.40 4.83 -4.63
CA PRO A 33 -10.50 3.87 -4.80
C PRO A 33 -10.07 2.49 -5.31
N ILE A 34 -9.15 2.44 -6.28
CA ILE A 34 -8.61 1.20 -6.85
C ILE A 34 -7.74 0.38 -5.86
N LEU A 35 -7.26 1.04 -4.81
CA LEU A 35 -6.45 0.47 -3.74
C LEU A 35 -7.24 0.32 -2.42
N ARG A 36 -8.57 0.52 -2.41
CA ARG A 36 -9.39 0.42 -1.18
C ARG A 36 -9.19 -0.88 -0.40
N TRP A 37 -8.85 -1.96 -1.09
CA TRP A 37 -8.55 -3.26 -0.47
C TRP A 37 -7.30 -3.23 0.45
N MET A 38 -6.48 -2.18 0.38
CA MET A 38 -5.34 -1.96 1.26
C MET A 38 -5.73 -1.38 2.62
N VAL A 39 -6.86 -0.65 2.71
CA VAL A 39 -7.26 0.02 3.95
C VAL A 39 -7.48 -1.01 5.06
N GLY A 40 -6.87 -0.75 6.22
CA GLY A 40 -6.85 -1.66 7.37
C GLY A 40 -5.77 -2.75 7.32
N LEU A 41 -5.06 -2.93 6.19
CA LEU A 41 -3.95 -3.88 6.13
C LEU A 41 -2.74 -3.36 6.92
N GLY A 42 -2.09 -4.27 7.64
CA GLY A 42 -0.77 -4.06 8.20
C GLY A 42 0.34 -4.24 7.17
N ALA A 43 1.52 -3.65 7.40
CA ALA A 43 2.64 -3.72 6.46
C ALA A 43 3.11 -5.17 6.20
N VAL A 44 3.03 -6.04 7.21
CA VAL A 44 3.33 -7.48 7.06
C VAL A 44 2.36 -8.15 6.07
N ALA A 45 1.06 -7.85 6.17
CA ALA A 45 0.06 -8.37 5.23
C ALA A 45 0.31 -7.86 3.79
N MET A 46 0.82 -6.65 3.64
CA MET A 46 1.22 -6.11 2.33
C MET A 46 2.42 -6.86 1.74
N ALA A 47 3.41 -7.22 2.57
CA ALA A 47 4.56 -8.02 2.14
C ALA A 47 4.14 -9.37 1.55
N HIS A 48 3.15 -10.05 2.13
CA HIS A 48 2.61 -11.30 1.59
C HIS A 48 1.89 -11.13 0.24
N ARG A 49 1.41 -9.92 -0.08
CA ARG A 49 0.72 -9.63 -1.35
C ARG A 49 1.67 -9.20 -2.46
N ARG A 50 2.89 -8.76 -2.11
CA ARG A 50 3.91 -8.30 -3.05
C ARG A 50 4.14 -9.26 -4.23
N PRO A 51 4.32 -10.59 -4.04
CA PRO A 51 4.58 -11.49 -5.17
C PRO A 51 3.42 -11.55 -6.17
N LYS A 52 2.17 -11.50 -5.69
CA LYS A 52 0.98 -11.52 -6.56
C LYS A 52 0.88 -10.23 -7.38
N LEU A 53 1.28 -9.12 -6.80
CA LEU A 53 1.21 -7.82 -7.45
C LEU A 53 2.34 -7.64 -8.47
N GLU A 54 3.56 -8.09 -8.15
CA GLU A 54 4.68 -8.12 -9.09
C GLU A 54 4.36 -9.00 -10.32
N ARG A 55 3.69 -10.16 -10.13
CA ARG A 55 3.19 -10.99 -11.26
C ARG A 55 2.17 -10.28 -12.14
N LYS A 56 1.44 -9.29 -11.60
CA LYS A 56 0.51 -8.45 -12.36
C LYS A 56 1.21 -7.25 -13.03
N GLY A 57 2.53 -7.12 -12.88
CA GLY A 57 3.29 -5.97 -13.35
C GLY A 57 3.11 -4.72 -12.49
N TRP A 58 2.64 -4.85 -11.25
CA TRP A 58 2.45 -3.71 -10.35
C TRP A 58 3.71 -3.50 -9.52
N ARG A 59 4.17 -2.25 -9.44
CA ARG A 59 5.32 -1.81 -8.65
C ARG A 59 4.87 -0.98 -7.46
N PHE A 60 5.62 -1.05 -6.36
CA PHE A 60 5.33 -0.37 -5.10
C PHE A 60 6.57 0.38 -4.65
N GLU A 61 6.39 1.59 -4.17
CA GLU A 61 7.47 2.44 -3.67
C GLU A 61 6.99 3.25 -2.48
N TRP A 62 7.79 3.28 -1.43
CA TRP A 62 7.56 4.13 -0.27
C TRP A 62 8.17 5.50 -0.53
N LEU A 63 7.37 6.56 -0.40
CA LEU A 63 7.79 7.95 -0.53
C LEU A 63 8.02 8.58 0.86
#